data_AF-A0A6A7KG35-F1
#
_entry.id   AF-A0A6A7KG35-F1
#
_cell.length_a   1.000
_cell.length_b   1.000
_cell.length_c   1.000
_cell.angle_alpha   90.00
_cell.angle_beta   90.00
_cell.angle_gamma   90.00
#
_symmetry.space_group_name_H-M   'P 1'
#
loop_
_entity.id
_entity.type
_entity.pdbx_description
1 polymer ?
#
loop_
_entity_poly.entity_id
_entity_poly.type
_entity_poly.pdbx_seq_one_letter_code
_entity_poly.pdbx_strand_id
1 'polypeptide(L)'
;MEKIIEKPELQILINLIQMRDKIRVGSPLYNIPLLEAFPYREGYKIRVLAKEDEFHKVLRGKEKYLYDLPTYRDFYECFLSSGIINYANIEEFQEKLNAYKSLTKGIVFAPDTNLLYHAFLSKLRGVEGIQIAIVDLVKKEIENSMNFKYKPAQLKELRKILHNSHLLQEFSNRRMKKSRKAAYIALREYEKIKDKIIEVKSVDEKTNTNDERIIKSLKEFDKNTPALVVLLTADIAMTDIAKIEGVEYFLFEYPHEELSEHYATGYQLRTLIFNLAAVFGVIEINNVLLFGEFRGKTGLNELKLVFKKDIHQEFHFHWSLCRRLMELKIER
;
A
#
# COMPACT_ATOMS: atom_id res chain seq x y z
N MET A 1 -8.16 15.07 -22.25
CA MET A 1 -7.48 16.15 -21.50
C MET A 1 -6.78 15.52 -20.30
N GLU A 2 -5.58 16.00 -19.94
CA GLU A 2 -4.77 15.40 -18.87
C GLU A 2 -4.52 16.39 -17.72
N LYS A 3 -4.46 15.88 -16.48
CA LYS A 3 -4.07 16.65 -15.28
C LYS A 3 -3.19 15.80 -14.38
N ILE A 4 -2.14 16.42 -13.82
CA ILE A 4 -1.32 15.84 -12.76
C ILE A 4 -1.79 16.42 -11.43
N ILE A 5 -2.13 15.54 -10.49
CA ILE A 5 -2.69 15.90 -9.19
C ILE A 5 -1.93 15.20 -8.06
N GLU A 6 -2.06 15.72 -6.86
CA GLU A 6 -1.59 15.06 -5.64
C GLU A 6 -2.67 14.13 -5.05
N LYS A 7 -2.26 13.08 -4.34
CA LYS A 7 -3.21 12.11 -3.73
C LYS A 7 -4.39 12.76 -3.00
N PRO A 8 -4.23 13.80 -2.15
CA PRO A 8 -5.38 14.41 -1.47
C PRO A 8 -6.42 15.01 -2.43
N GLU A 9 -5.97 15.54 -3.58
CA GLU A 9 -6.81 16.17 -4.60
C GLU A 9 -7.69 15.17 -5.34
N LEU A 10 -7.38 13.86 -5.27
CA LEU A 10 -8.24 12.79 -5.79
C LEU A 10 -9.64 12.83 -5.15
N GLN A 11 -9.77 13.37 -3.94
CA GLN A 11 -11.06 13.55 -3.28
C GLN A 11 -12.02 14.42 -4.11
N ILE A 12 -11.50 15.39 -4.88
CA ILE A 12 -12.32 16.24 -5.75
C ILE A 12 -13.00 15.38 -6.81
N LEU A 13 -12.26 14.47 -7.45
CA LEU A 13 -12.81 13.58 -8.47
C LEU A 13 -13.84 12.62 -7.88
N ILE A 14 -13.54 12.03 -6.71
CA ILE A 14 -14.45 11.15 -5.98
C ILE A 14 -15.77 11.87 -5.69
N ASN A 15 -15.70 13.11 -5.16
CA ASN A 15 -16.86 13.92 -4.83
C ASN A 15 -17.72 14.26 -6.08
N LEU A 16 -17.09 14.59 -7.21
CA LEU A 16 -17.82 14.91 -8.43
C LEU A 16 -18.50 13.69 -9.05
N ILE A 17 -17.85 12.53 -9.00
CA ILE A 17 -18.45 11.28 -9.51
C ILE A 17 -19.64 10.88 -8.64
N GLN A 18 -19.48 10.85 -7.32
CA GLN A 18 -20.54 10.38 -6.41
C GLN A 18 -21.83 11.23 -6.46
N MET A 19 -21.72 12.52 -6.82
CA MET A 19 -22.88 13.39 -6.97
C MET A 19 -23.74 13.04 -8.18
N ARG A 20 -23.17 12.34 -9.16
CA ARG A 20 -23.83 12.00 -10.43
C ARG A 20 -24.24 10.53 -10.49
N ASP A 21 -23.40 9.63 -9.97
CA ASP A 21 -23.62 8.19 -9.99
C ASP A 21 -22.71 7.49 -8.95
N LYS A 22 -22.84 6.18 -8.80
CA LYS A 22 -21.87 5.37 -8.06
C LYS A 22 -20.48 5.41 -8.70
N ILE A 23 -19.47 5.28 -7.84
CA ILE A 23 -18.08 5.16 -8.27
C ILE A 23 -17.87 3.73 -8.75
N ARG A 24 -17.43 3.55 -9.99
CA ARG A 24 -17.05 2.24 -10.54
C ARG A 24 -15.56 2.23 -10.82
N VAL A 25 -14.85 1.26 -10.29
CA VAL A 25 -13.40 1.12 -10.50
C VAL A 25 -13.13 -0.17 -11.26
N GLY A 26 -12.31 -0.09 -12.31
CA GLY A 26 -11.93 -1.24 -13.14
C GLY A 26 -10.43 -1.25 -13.47
N SER A 27 -9.93 -2.42 -13.85
CA SER A 27 -8.58 -2.61 -14.41
C SER A 27 -8.67 -2.58 -15.94
N PRO A 28 -8.29 -1.47 -16.61
CA PRO A 28 -8.41 -1.38 -18.07
C PRO A 28 -7.43 -2.30 -18.80
N LEU A 29 -6.30 -2.67 -18.17
CA LEU A 29 -5.32 -3.59 -18.74
C LEU A 29 -5.78 -5.05 -18.70
N TYR A 30 -6.67 -5.40 -17.76
CA TYR A 30 -7.20 -6.76 -17.61
C TYR A 30 -8.65 -6.87 -18.10
N ASN A 31 -9.32 -5.73 -18.30
CA ASN A 31 -10.75 -5.63 -18.57
C ASN A 31 -11.60 -6.31 -17.47
N ILE A 32 -11.23 -6.09 -16.21
CA ILE A 32 -11.92 -6.63 -15.03
C ILE A 32 -12.56 -5.49 -14.24
N PRO A 33 -13.86 -5.54 -13.89
CA PRO A 33 -14.46 -4.64 -12.92
C PRO A 33 -13.94 -4.99 -11.51
N LEU A 34 -13.36 -4.02 -10.82
CA LEU A 34 -12.73 -4.25 -9.51
C LEU A 34 -13.73 -4.09 -8.37
N LEU A 35 -14.38 -2.92 -8.30
CA LEU A 35 -15.33 -2.59 -7.23
C LEU A 35 -16.29 -1.47 -7.64
N GLU A 36 -17.34 -1.34 -6.85
CA GLU A 36 -18.22 -0.17 -6.82
C GLU A 36 -18.20 0.46 -5.43
N ALA A 37 -18.35 1.78 -5.35
CA ALA A 37 -18.52 2.48 -4.08
C ALA A 37 -19.68 3.48 -4.14
N PHE A 38 -20.40 3.56 -3.03
CA PHE A 38 -21.60 4.38 -2.86
C PHE A 38 -21.45 5.24 -1.61
N PRO A 39 -21.91 6.50 -1.60
CA PRO A 39 -22.06 7.25 -0.37
C PRO A 39 -22.92 6.47 0.64
N TYR A 40 -22.44 6.35 1.87
CA TYR A 40 -23.17 5.69 2.95
C TYR A 40 -22.81 6.34 4.29
N ARG A 41 -23.80 6.95 4.94
CA ARG A 41 -23.60 7.79 6.14
C ARG A 41 -22.50 8.83 5.89
N GLU A 42 -21.49 8.91 6.74
CA GLU A 42 -20.34 9.82 6.63
C GLU A 42 -19.21 9.29 5.75
N GLY A 43 -19.38 8.11 5.14
CA GLY A 43 -18.36 7.45 4.34
C GLY A 43 -18.95 6.78 3.12
N TYR A 44 -18.48 5.56 2.85
CA TYR A 44 -18.79 4.81 1.66
C TYR A 44 -19.07 3.35 1.98
N LYS A 45 -20.05 2.79 1.28
CA LYS A 45 -20.22 1.34 1.16
C LYS A 45 -19.51 0.90 -0.12
N ILE A 46 -18.59 -0.06 -0.01
CA ILE A 46 -17.82 -0.63 -1.11
C ILE A 46 -18.36 -2.02 -1.38
N ARG A 47 -18.70 -2.31 -2.63
CA ARG A 47 -19.02 -3.64 -3.13
C ARG A 47 -17.89 -4.11 -4.02
N VAL A 48 -17.21 -5.17 -3.61
CA VAL A 48 -16.16 -5.79 -4.41
C VAL A 48 -16.79 -6.64 -5.50
N LEU A 49 -16.34 -6.45 -6.73
CA LEU A 49 -16.84 -7.17 -7.90
C LEU A 49 -15.86 -8.23 -8.37
N ALA A 50 -14.55 -7.93 -8.26
CA ALA A 50 -13.52 -8.83 -8.75
C ALA A 50 -13.38 -10.07 -7.87
N LYS A 51 -13.31 -11.22 -8.52
CA LYS A 51 -13.04 -12.53 -7.89
C LYS A 51 -11.67 -13.07 -8.29
N GLU A 52 -11.13 -13.95 -7.46
CA GLU A 52 -9.82 -14.57 -7.71
C GLU A 52 -9.76 -15.27 -9.07
N ASP A 53 -10.82 -15.99 -9.44
CA ASP A 53 -10.95 -16.68 -10.72
C ASP A 53 -10.78 -15.77 -11.94
N GLU A 54 -11.17 -14.50 -11.86
CA GLU A 54 -11.03 -13.56 -12.98
C GLU A 54 -9.56 -13.21 -13.22
N PHE A 55 -8.77 -13.04 -12.15
CA PHE A 55 -7.33 -12.85 -12.24
C PHE A 55 -6.66 -14.12 -12.78
N HIS A 56 -7.03 -15.30 -12.28
CA HIS A 56 -6.49 -16.57 -12.77
C HIS A 56 -6.75 -16.77 -14.26
N LYS A 57 -7.95 -16.44 -14.75
CA LYS A 57 -8.27 -16.51 -16.19
C LYS A 57 -7.38 -15.60 -17.03
N VAL A 58 -7.14 -14.36 -16.57
CA VAL A 58 -6.28 -13.41 -17.29
C VAL A 58 -4.81 -13.83 -17.24
N LEU A 59 -4.36 -14.45 -16.16
CA LEU A 59 -2.95 -14.78 -15.91
C LEU A 59 -2.56 -16.20 -16.35
N ARG A 60 -3.52 -17.08 -16.67
CA ARG A 60 -3.27 -18.43 -17.18
C ARG A 60 -2.35 -18.41 -18.40
N GLY A 61 -1.27 -19.19 -18.38
CA GLY A 61 -0.28 -19.25 -19.45
C GLY A 61 0.66 -18.04 -19.50
N LYS A 62 0.65 -17.18 -18.46
CA LYS A 62 1.48 -15.97 -18.33
C LYS A 62 2.34 -16.03 -17.06
N GLU A 63 2.66 -17.23 -16.59
CA GLU A 63 3.36 -17.51 -15.34
C GLU A 63 4.69 -16.75 -15.26
N LYS A 64 5.40 -16.67 -16.39
CA LYS A 64 6.65 -15.91 -16.51
C LYS A 64 6.52 -14.41 -16.25
N TYR A 65 5.31 -13.85 -16.17
CA TYR A 65 5.05 -12.43 -15.92
C TYR A 65 4.40 -12.16 -14.57
N LEU A 66 4.09 -13.17 -13.75
CA LEU A 66 3.40 -13.02 -12.47
C LEU A 66 4.14 -12.12 -11.48
N TYR A 67 5.48 -12.08 -11.57
CA TYR A 67 6.30 -11.20 -10.74
C TYR A 67 6.00 -9.71 -10.96
N ASP A 68 5.43 -9.35 -12.12
CA ASP A 68 5.17 -7.96 -12.50
C ASP A 68 3.69 -7.66 -12.77
N LEU A 69 2.90 -8.65 -13.17
CA LEU A 69 1.46 -8.50 -13.37
C LEU A 69 0.71 -8.53 -12.02
N PRO A 70 -0.18 -7.56 -11.73
CA PRO A 70 -1.03 -7.61 -10.54
C PRO A 70 -1.82 -8.91 -10.43
N THR A 71 -1.81 -9.52 -9.25
CA THR A 71 -2.60 -10.71 -8.92
C THR A 71 -3.81 -10.35 -8.05
N TYR A 72 -4.69 -11.31 -7.77
CA TYR A 72 -5.76 -11.11 -6.79
C TYR A 72 -5.21 -10.80 -5.39
N ARG A 73 -4.07 -11.40 -5.00
CA ARG A 73 -3.38 -11.07 -3.76
C ARG A 73 -2.95 -9.60 -3.73
N ASP A 74 -2.40 -9.08 -4.82
CA ASP A 74 -2.04 -7.65 -4.91
C ASP A 74 -3.27 -6.73 -4.79
N PHE A 75 -4.41 -7.13 -5.35
CA PHE A 75 -5.70 -6.44 -5.18
C PHE A 75 -6.18 -6.48 -3.73
N TYR A 76 -6.10 -7.64 -3.10
CA TYR A 76 -6.48 -7.83 -1.69
C TYR A 76 -5.61 -7.00 -0.75
N GLU A 77 -4.29 -7.00 -0.96
CA GLU A 77 -3.35 -6.18 -0.19
C GLU A 77 -3.60 -4.68 -0.35
N CYS A 78 -4.27 -4.22 -1.42
CA CYS A 78 -4.72 -2.83 -1.54
C CYS A 78 -5.82 -2.49 -0.51
N PHE A 79 -6.71 -3.43 -0.17
CA PHE A 79 -7.71 -3.25 0.89
C PHE A 79 -7.03 -3.17 2.26
N LEU A 80 -6.11 -4.10 2.55
CA LEU A 80 -5.34 -4.11 3.80
C LEU A 80 -4.51 -2.81 3.95
N SER A 81 -3.77 -2.44 2.90
CA SER A 81 -2.97 -1.22 2.88
C SER A 81 -3.76 0.09 2.82
N SER A 82 -5.06 0.04 2.51
CA SER A 82 -5.96 1.17 2.71
C SER A 82 -6.56 1.26 4.11
N GLY A 83 -6.48 0.18 4.89
CA GLY A 83 -7.06 0.07 6.22
C GLY A 83 -8.56 -0.20 6.22
N ILE A 84 -9.14 -0.67 5.11
CA ILE A 84 -10.54 -1.07 5.02
C ILE A 84 -10.78 -2.41 5.70
N ILE A 85 -9.81 -3.31 5.57
CA ILE A 85 -9.71 -4.57 6.29
C ILE A 85 -8.46 -4.54 7.17
N ASN A 86 -8.41 -5.44 8.15
CA ASN A 86 -7.28 -5.61 9.06
C ASN A 86 -6.84 -7.08 9.07
N TYR A 87 -5.74 -7.36 9.76
CA TYR A 87 -5.37 -8.72 10.13
C TYR A 87 -6.46 -9.39 10.96
N ALA A 88 -6.60 -10.71 10.81
CA ALA A 88 -7.68 -11.47 11.43
C ALA A 88 -7.63 -11.41 12.96
N ASN A 89 -6.42 -11.45 13.53
CA ASN A 89 -6.19 -11.42 14.98
C ASN A 89 -5.86 -10.01 15.52
N ILE A 90 -6.45 -8.96 14.93
CA ILE A 90 -6.20 -7.58 15.38
C ILE A 90 -6.68 -7.33 16.82
N GLU A 91 -7.74 -7.99 17.25
CA GLU A 91 -8.28 -7.87 18.62
C GLU A 91 -7.32 -8.48 19.64
N GLU A 92 -6.76 -9.66 19.35
CA GLU A 92 -5.71 -10.30 20.16
C GLU A 92 -4.49 -9.37 20.31
N PHE A 93 -4.08 -8.71 19.21
CA PHE A 93 -3.00 -7.72 19.27
C PHE A 93 -3.33 -6.56 20.23
N GLN A 94 -4.57 -6.06 20.21
CA GLN A 94 -4.99 -4.97 21.10
C GLN A 94 -4.98 -5.40 22.58
N GLU A 95 -5.39 -6.63 22.88
CA GLU A 95 -5.30 -7.19 24.22
C GLU A 95 -3.85 -7.29 24.70
N LYS A 96 -2.95 -7.83 23.86
CA LYS A 96 -1.51 -7.89 24.18
C LYS A 96 -0.89 -6.51 24.31
N LEU A 97 -1.27 -5.55 23.47
CA LEU A 97 -0.82 -4.17 23.57
C LEU A 97 -1.19 -3.55 24.92
N ASN A 98 -2.41 -3.80 25.42
CA ASN A 98 -2.84 -3.34 26.74
C ASN A 98 -2.05 -4.02 27.87
N ALA A 99 -1.77 -5.33 27.73
CA ALA A 99 -0.92 -6.04 28.67
C ALA A 99 0.51 -5.46 28.69
N TYR A 100 1.11 -5.21 27.52
CA TYR A 100 2.43 -4.60 27.43
C TYR A 100 2.46 -3.21 28.08
N LYS A 101 1.43 -2.38 27.89
CA LYS A 101 1.34 -1.04 28.51
C LYS A 101 1.28 -1.07 30.04
N SER A 102 0.87 -2.19 30.64
CA SER A 102 0.87 -2.38 32.09
C SER A 102 2.23 -2.75 32.67
N LEU A 103 3.21 -3.09 31.81
CA LEU A 103 4.56 -3.42 32.24
C LEU A 103 5.29 -2.16 32.73
N THR A 104 6.20 -2.36 33.68
CA THR A 104 7.12 -1.31 34.12
C THR A 104 8.20 -1.00 33.08
N LYS A 105 8.49 -1.96 32.20
CA LYS A 105 9.43 -1.84 31.07
C LYS A 105 8.76 -1.06 29.94
N GLY A 106 9.47 -0.12 29.32
CA GLY A 106 9.01 0.50 28.07
C GLY A 106 8.85 -0.53 26.95
N ILE A 107 8.19 -0.18 25.85
CA ILE A 107 7.96 -1.10 24.72
C ILE A 107 8.54 -0.49 23.46
N VAL A 108 9.17 -1.33 22.64
CA VAL A 108 9.59 -1.00 21.28
C VAL A 108 9.05 -2.06 20.33
N PHE A 109 8.37 -1.64 19.27
CA PHE A 109 7.92 -2.57 18.22
C PHE A 109 8.94 -2.65 17.10
N ALA A 110 9.24 -3.87 16.65
CA ALA A 110 10.16 -4.12 15.55
C ALA A 110 9.41 -4.80 14.40
N PRO A 111 8.90 -4.06 13.41
CA PRO A 111 8.15 -4.63 12.30
C PRO A 111 9.07 -5.30 11.27
N ASP A 112 8.56 -6.38 10.68
CA ASP A 112 9.12 -6.94 9.45
C ASP A 112 8.86 -6.02 8.23
N THR A 113 9.47 -6.39 7.10
CA THR A 113 9.28 -5.66 5.84
C THR A 113 7.81 -5.73 5.36
N ASN A 114 7.12 -6.86 5.55
CA ASN A 114 5.75 -7.05 5.05
C ASN A 114 4.76 -6.06 5.68
N LEU A 115 4.87 -5.75 6.97
CA LEU A 115 4.01 -4.79 7.65
C LEU A 115 4.13 -3.37 7.07
N LEU A 116 5.31 -3.00 6.54
CA LEU A 116 5.50 -1.75 5.80
C LEU A 116 4.82 -1.82 4.43
N TYR A 117 4.93 -2.94 3.71
CA TYR A 117 4.21 -3.16 2.45
C TYR A 117 2.69 -3.20 2.62
N HIS A 118 2.19 -3.56 3.80
CA HIS A 118 0.77 -3.49 4.15
C HIS A 118 0.36 -2.14 4.74
N ALA A 119 1.28 -1.17 4.84
CA ALA A 119 1.04 0.16 5.39
C ALA A 119 0.25 0.13 6.72
N PHE A 120 0.61 -0.82 7.59
CA PHE A 120 -0.21 -1.18 8.73
C PHE A 120 0.09 -0.35 9.99
N LEU A 121 1.37 -0.04 10.22
CA LEU A 121 1.87 0.53 11.47
C LEU A 121 1.30 1.92 11.81
N SER A 122 1.17 2.79 10.83
CA SER A 122 0.61 4.14 10.97
C SER A 122 -0.90 4.14 11.27
N LYS A 123 -1.56 3.00 11.10
CA LYS A 123 -3.00 2.83 11.36
C LYS A 123 -3.30 2.13 12.68
N LEU A 124 -2.30 1.50 13.29
CA LEU A 124 -2.45 0.88 14.59
C LEU A 124 -2.89 1.94 15.61
N ARG A 125 -4.00 1.68 16.28
CA ARG A 125 -4.48 2.50 17.39
C ARG A 125 -3.79 2.06 18.67
N GLY A 126 -3.60 2.99 19.60
CA GLY A 126 -3.02 2.70 20.89
C GLY A 126 -1.49 2.59 20.87
N VAL A 127 -0.84 2.78 19.73
CA VAL A 127 0.64 2.81 19.63
C VAL A 127 1.18 4.24 19.54
N GLU A 128 0.37 5.23 19.92
CA GLU A 128 0.80 6.62 20.07
C GLU A 128 1.90 6.69 21.14
N GLY A 129 3.04 7.30 20.79
CA GLY A 129 4.21 7.40 21.68
C GLY A 129 5.10 6.16 21.76
N ILE A 130 4.72 5.02 21.18
CA ILE A 130 5.57 3.83 21.13
C ILE A 130 6.62 3.98 20.03
N GLN A 131 7.87 3.70 20.38
CA GLN A 131 9.00 3.72 19.45
C GLN A 131 9.02 2.47 18.56
N ILE A 132 9.56 2.61 17.36
CA ILE A 132 9.62 1.55 16.35
C ILE A 132 11.08 1.28 16.00
N ALA A 133 11.57 0.08 16.29
CA ALA A 133 12.90 -0.34 15.87
C ALA A 133 12.88 -0.86 14.43
N ILE A 134 13.61 -0.23 13.52
CA ILE A 134 13.79 -0.72 12.15
C ILE A 134 15.23 -1.17 11.97
N VAL A 135 15.42 -2.47 11.71
CA VAL A 135 16.72 -3.01 11.32
C VAL A 135 17.08 -2.49 9.93
N ASP A 136 18.32 -2.03 9.74
CA ASP A 136 18.78 -1.45 8.47
C ASP A 136 18.58 -2.37 7.24
N LEU A 137 18.55 -3.69 7.44
CA LEU A 137 18.21 -4.67 6.40
C LEU A 137 16.78 -4.50 5.85
N VAL A 138 15.80 -4.18 6.71
CA VAL A 138 14.41 -3.91 6.28
C VAL A 138 14.37 -2.68 5.36
N LYS A 139 15.09 -1.62 5.74
CA LYS A 139 15.22 -0.40 4.93
C LYS A 139 15.91 -0.69 3.60
N LYS A 140 17.02 -1.43 3.62
CA LYS A 140 17.76 -1.86 2.41
C LYS A 140 16.87 -2.70 1.48
N GLU A 141 16.00 -3.55 2.02
CA GLU A 141 15.08 -4.36 1.20
C GLU A 141 14.09 -3.49 0.42
N ILE A 142 13.54 -2.46 1.05
CA ILE A 142 12.66 -1.48 0.40
C ILE A 142 13.45 -0.71 -0.67
N GLU A 143 14.64 -0.22 -0.34
CA GLU A 143 15.51 0.52 -1.27
C GLU A 143 15.86 -0.30 -2.51
N ASN A 144 16.31 -1.54 -2.31
CA ASN A 144 16.63 -2.46 -3.41
C ASN A 144 15.42 -2.74 -4.29
N SER A 145 14.23 -2.86 -3.67
CA SER A 145 12.99 -3.14 -4.38
C SER A 145 12.50 -1.97 -5.24
N MET A 146 12.94 -0.74 -5.02
CA MET A 146 12.52 0.43 -5.80
C MET A 146 13.21 0.58 -7.17
N ASN A 147 14.29 -0.16 -7.42
CA ASN A 147 15.19 0.09 -8.54
C ASN A 147 14.79 -0.60 -9.86
N PHE A 148 13.74 -1.42 -9.86
CA PHE A 148 13.31 -2.12 -11.07
C PHE A 148 12.42 -1.23 -11.95
N LYS A 149 12.86 -1.03 -13.20
CA LYS A 149 12.15 -0.26 -14.23
C LYS A 149 11.91 -1.10 -15.48
N TYR A 150 10.82 -0.77 -16.17
CA TYR A 150 10.46 -1.37 -17.44
C TYR A 150 11.47 -1.07 -18.53
N LYS A 151 12.03 -2.14 -19.10
CA LYS A 151 12.76 -2.09 -20.37
C LYS A 151 11.77 -2.08 -21.55
N PRO A 152 12.11 -1.46 -22.68
CA PRO A 152 11.26 -1.45 -23.87
C PRO A 152 10.83 -2.86 -24.35
N ALA A 153 11.74 -3.84 -24.25
CA ALA A 153 11.45 -5.22 -24.61
C ALA A 153 10.35 -5.85 -23.73
N GLN A 154 10.39 -5.62 -22.41
CA GLN A 154 9.37 -6.11 -21.47
C GLN A 154 8.01 -5.51 -21.80
N LEU A 155 7.94 -4.19 -22.05
CA LEU A 155 6.68 -3.53 -22.44
C LEU A 155 6.14 -4.06 -23.77
N LYS A 156 7.01 -4.36 -24.74
CA LYS A 156 6.60 -4.98 -26.01
C LYS A 156 5.97 -6.35 -25.78
N GLU A 157 6.47 -7.14 -24.84
CA GLU A 157 5.86 -8.43 -24.49
C GLU A 157 4.52 -8.24 -23.78
N LEU A 158 4.43 -7.35 -22.78
CA LEU A 158 3.19 -7.06 -22.08
C LEU A 158 2.08 -6.56 -23.03
N ARG A 159 2.45 -5.77 -24.06
CA ARG A 159 1.48 -5.29 -25.06
C ARG A 159 0.79 -6.39 -25.86
N LYS A 160 1.41 -7.57 -25.97
CA LYS A 160 0.84 -8.73 -26.68
C LYS A 160 -0.24 -9.45 -25.87
N ILE A 161 -0.22 -9.30 -24.54
CA ILE A 161 -1.01 -10.15 -23.63
C ILE A 161 -2.02 -9.37 -22.78
N LEU A 162 -1.91 -8.04 -22.72
CA LEU A 162 -2.79 -7.16 -21.96
C LEU A 162 -3.80 -6.47 -22.87
N HIS A 163 -4.99 -6.22 -22.32
CA HIS A 163 -6.01 -5.39 -22.96
C HIS A 163 -5.55 -3.93 -22.94
N ASN A 164 -6.18 -3.07 -23.75
CA ASN A 164 -5.88 -1.63 -23.82
C ASN A 164 -4.38 -1.32 -23.79
N SER A 165 -3.59 -2.13 -24.49
CA SER A 165 -2.13 -2.15 -24.34
C SER A 165 -1.42 -0.87 -24.76
N HIS A 166 -2.12 0.01 -25.49
CA HIS A 166 -1.67 1.37 -25.80
C HIS A 166 -1.38 2.18 -24.53
N LEU A 167 -2.06 1.91 -23.41
CA LEU A 167 -1.82 2.58 -22.12
C LEU A 167 -0.40 2.34 -21.58
N LEU A 168 0.24 1.22 -21.95
CA LEU A 168 1.61 0.88 -21.54
C LEU A 168 2.68 1.84 -22.09
N GLN A 169 2.33 2.73 -23.03
CA GLN A 169 3.24 3.79 -23.47
C GLN A 169 3.69 4.71 -22.33
N GLU A 170 2.84 4.90 -21.31
CA GLU A 170 3.14 5.71 -20.13
C GLU A 170 4.18 5.06 -19.22
N PHE A 171 4.43 3.76 -19.35
CA PHE A 171 5.31 3.00 -18.44
C PHE A 171 6.75 2.88 -18.95
N SER A 172 7.10 3.52 -20.07
CA SER A 172 8.46 3.47 -20.62
C SER A 172 9.48 4.07 -19.65
N ASN A 173 10.48 3.27 -19.25
CA ASN A 173 11.47 3.62 -18.22
C ASN A 173 10.84 4.02 -16.86
N ARG A 174 9.70 3.40 -16.54
CA ARG A 174 8.99 3.60 -15.25
C ARG A 174 9.02 2.35 -14.38
N ARG A 175 8.66 2.51 -13.12
CA ARG A 175 8.75 1.47 -12.09
C ARG A 175 7.86 0.27 -12.44
N MET A 176 8.42 -0.93 -12.27
CA MET A 176 7.71 -2.21 -12.31
C MET A 176 6.81 -2.37 -11.07
N LYS A 177 5.88 -3.34 -11.06
CA LYS A 177 4.92 -3.53 -9.95
C LYS A 177 5.58 -3.57 -8.57
N LYS A 178 6.62 -4.40 -8.40
CA LYS A 178 7.36 -4.52 -7.13
C LYS A 178 7.92 -3.16 -6.67
N SER A 179 8.54 -2.41 -7.59
CA SER A 179 9.06 -1.06 -7.33
C SER A 179 7.98 -0.05 -7.00
N ARG A 180 6.78 -0.16 -7.61
CA ARG A 180 5.63 0.68 -7.28
C ARG A 180 5.13 0.41 -5.87
N LYS A 181 5.01 -0.86 -5.46
CA LYS A 181 4.65 -1.23 -4.08
C LYS A 181 5.67 -0.71 -3.07
N ALA A 182 6.95 -0.88 -3.35
CA ALA A 182 8.04 -0.39 -2.50
C ALA A 182 7.99 1.15 -2.35
N ALA A 183 7.89 1.88 -3.45
CA ALA A 183 7.93 3.35 -3.42
C ALA A 183 6.63 4.01 -2.94
N TYR A 184 5.47 3.50 -3.36
CA TYR A 184 4.17 4.16 -3.17
C TYR A 184 3.37 3.62 -1.99
N ILE A 185 3.85 2.54 -1.35
CA ILE A 185 3.24 1.97 -0.15
C ILE A 185 4.28 1.88 0.97
N ALA A 186 5.30 1.02 0.83
CA ALA A 186 6.24 0.74 1.92
C ALA A 186 7.08 1.95 2.35
N LEU A 187 7.73 2.64 1.41
CA LEU A 187 8.51 3.84 1.70
C LEU A 187 7.63 4.97 2.28
N ARG A 188 6.40 5.09 1.81
CA ARG A 188 5.47 6.08 2.36
C ARG A 188 5.04 5.74 3.77
N GLU A 189 4.89 4.46 4.08
CA GLU A 189 4.63 4.04 5.44
C GLU A 189 5.80 4.35 6.36
N TYR A 190 7.01 4.03 5.91
CA TYR A 190 8.25 4.37 6.59
C TYR A 190 8.34 5.88 6.87
N GLU A 191 8.09 6.73 5.87
CA GLU A 191 8.15 8.19 6.05
C GLU A 191 7.09 8.73 7.01
N LYS A 192 5.89 8.12 7.11
CA LYS A 192 4.87 8.55 8.10
C LYS A 192 5.26 8.23 9.54
N ILE A 193 5.98 7.13 9.75
CA ILE A 193 6.36 6.67 11.10
C ILE A 193 7.79 7.08 11.48
N LYS A 194 8.49 7.77 10.58
CA LYS A 194 9.91 8.14 10.68
C LYS A 194 10.29 8.81 11.99
N ASP A 195 9.44 9.70 12.49
CA ASP A 195 9.67 10.41 13.76
C ASP A 195 9.66 9.49 15.00
N LYS A 196 9.20 8.25 14.83
CA LYS A 196 9.16 7.20 15.87
C LYS A 196 10.24 6.14 15.68
N ILE A 197 11.06 6.22 14.62
CA ILE A 197 11.99 5.15 14.26
C ILE A 197 13.29 5.26 15.05
N ILE A 198 13.69 4.13 15.64
CA ILE A 198 15.05 3.85 16.10
C ILE A 198 15.70 2.96 15.04
N GLU A 199 16.76 3.45 14.37
CA GLU A 199 17.51 2.63 13.42
C GLU A 199 18.41 1.63 14.17
N VAL A 200 18.22 0.34 13.90
CA VAL A 200 19.01 -0.76 14.48
C VAL A 200 19.99 -1.27 13.42
N LYS A 201 21.28 -1.31 13.74
CA LYS A 201 22.29 -1.85 12.82
C LYS A 201 22.24 -3.38 12.83
N SER A 202 22.31 -3.99 11.65
CA SER A 202 22.44 -5.44 11.56
C SER A 202 23.74 -5.93 12.20
N VAL A 203 23.67 -7.05 12.91
CA VAL A 203 24.88 -7.75 13.38
C VAL A 203 25.71 -8.26 12.19
N ASP A 204 27.03 -8.18 12.33
CA ASP A 204 27.99 -8.67 11.34
C ASP A 204 28.30 -10.17 11.58
N GLU A 205 27.24 -10.98 11.60
CA GLU A 205 27.34 -12.43 11.76
C GLU A 205 27.01 -13.15 10.45
N LYS A 206 27.71 -14.25 10.19
CA LYS A 206 27.35 -15.18 9.11
C LYS A 206 26.05 -15.91 9.47
N THR A 207 24.94 -15.37 9.01
CA THR A 207 23.64 -16.06 9.03
C THR A 207 23.31 -16.66 7.67
N ASN A 208 22.37 -17.60 7.66
CA ASN A 208 21.89 -18.26 6.44
C ASN A 208 20.88 -17.38 5.69
N THR A 209 20.11 -16.57 6.41
CA THR A 209 19.06 -15.71 5.83
C THR A 209 19.11 -14.28 6.39
N ASN A 210 18.47 -13.35 5.67
CA ASN A 210 18.26 -11.99 6.15
C ASN A 210 17.35 -11.94 7.38
N ASP A 211 16.33 -12.82 7.44
CA ASP A 211 15.40 -12.89 8.57
C ASP A 211 16.11 -13.30 9.86
N GLU A 212 17.02 -14.28 9.77
CA GLU A 212 17.87 -14.68 10.89
C GLU A 212 18.75 -13.50 11.38
N ARG A 213 19.33 -12.74 10.44
CA ARG A 213 20.09 -11.53 10.75
C ARG A 213 19.23 -10.47 11.44
N ILE A 214 18.02 -10.22 10.95
CA ILE A 214 17.08 -9.26 11.54
C ILE A 214 16.81 -9.65 12.99
N ILE A 215 16.45 -10.90 13.25
CA ILE A 215 16.08 -11.37 14.59
C ILE A 215 17.26 -11.32 15.56
N LYS A 216 18.45 -11.77 15.13
CA LYS A 216 19.67 -11.65 15.95
C LYS A 216 20.02 -10.20 16.27
N SER A 217 19.81 -9.29 15.33
CA SER A 217 20.00 -7.86 15.56
C SER A 217 19.01 -7.28 16.56
N LEU A 218 17.75 -7.73 16.51
CA LEU A 218 16.73 -7.35 17.49
C LEU A 218 17.03 -7.91 18.88
N LYS A 219 17.53 -9.15 18.98
CA LYS A 219 17.98 -9.74 20.25
C LYS A 219 19.11 -8.95 20.88
N GLU A 220 20.10 -8.56 20.08
CA GLU A 220 21.20 -7.73 20.58
C GLU A 220 20.70 -6.35 20.99
N PHE A 221 19.78 -5.76 20.24
CA PHE A 221 19.15 -4.48 20.60
C PHE A 221 18.33 -4.59 21.89
N ASP A 222 17.54 -5.66 22.08
CA ASP A 222 16.72 -5.91 23.29
C ASP A 222 17.56 -6.01 24.56
N LYS A 223 18.74 -6.66 24.50
CA LYS A 223 19.69 -6.72 25.63
C LYS A 223 20.25 -5.36 26.03
N ASN A 224 20.39 -4.46 25.05
CA ASN A 224 21.04 -3.17 25.22
C ASN A 224 20.04 -2.02 25.45
N THR A 225 18.74 -2.31 25.55
CA THR A 225 17.70 -1.32 25.78
C THR A 225 16.89 -1.65 27.04
N PRO A 226 16.51 -0.64 27.85
CA PRO A 226 15.63 -0.85 28.99
C PRO A 226 14.17 -1.10 28.58
N ALA A 227 13.86 -1.21 27.27
CA ALA A 227 12.54 -1.51 26.74
C ALA A 227 12.40 -2.98 26.31
N LEU A 228 11.19 -3.54 26.33
CA LEU A 228 10.87 -4.83 25.72
C LEU A 228 10.76 -4.63 24.21
N VAL A 229 11.59 -5.32 23.44
CA VAL A 229 11.50 -5.34 21.98
C VAL A 229 10.58 -6.47 21.55
N VAL A 230 9.51 -6.14 20.82
CA VAL A 230 8.55 -7.11 20.30
C VAL A 230 8.61 -7.09 18.78
N LEU A 231 9.01 -8.22 18.17
CA LEU A 231 8.94 -8.44 16.73
C LEU A 231 7.47 -8.47 16.30
N LEU A 232 7.11 -7.62 15.35
CA LEU A 232 5.81 -7.67 14.68
C LEU A 232 6.03 -8.28 13.30
N THR A 233 5.36 -9.37 12.98
CA THR A 233 5.52 -10.03 11.67
C THR A 233 4.23 -10.65 11.17
N ALA A 234 4.12 -10.84 9.86
CA ALA A 234 3.09 -11.66 9.24
C ALA A 234 3.67 -12.94 8.59
N ASP A 235 4.93 -13.29 8.94
CA ASP A 235 5.64 -14.44 8.40
C ASP A 235 5.92 -15.47 9.51
N ILE A 236 5.34 -16.66 9.35
CA ILE A 236 5.50 -17.78 10.29
C ILE A 236 6.98 -18.17 10.42
N ALA A 237 7.75 -18.15 9.33
CA ALA A 237 9.15 -18.54 9.35
C ALA A 237 10.00 -17.61 10.24
N MET A 238 9.65 -16.32 10.30
CA MET A 238 10.29 -15.37 11.22
C MET A 238 9.98 -15.70 12.68
N THR A 239 8.77 -16.18 12.98
CA THR A 239 8.39 -16.54 14.37
C THR A 239 9.12 -17.76 14.89
N ASP A 240 9.39 -18.74 14.03
CA ASP A 240 10.18 -19.92 14.40
C ASP A 240 11.60 -19.53 14.84
N ILE A 241 12.23 -18.64 14.07
CA ILE A 241 13.56 -18.11 14.39
C ILE A 241 13.51 -17.24 15.67
N ALA A 242 12.50 -16.38 15.81
CA ALA A 242 12.34 -15.54 16.99
C ALA A 242 12.20 -16.37 18.28
N LYS A 243 11.42 -17.45 18.21
CA LYS A 243 11.24 -18.40 19.32
C LYS A 243 12.54 -19.09 19.70
N ILE A 244 13.33 -19.54 18.71
CA ILE A 244 14.64 -20.18 18.95
C ILE A 244 15.61 -19.17 19.61
N GLU A 245 15.60 -17.93 19.13
CA GLU A 245 16.49 -16.88 19.63
C GLU A 245 16.02 -16.24 20.94
N GLY A 246 14.79 -16.52 21.39
CA GLY A 246 14.21 -15.95 22.60
C GLY A 246 13.80 -14.49 22.46
N VAL A 247 13.41 -14.06 21.26
CA VAL A 247 12.88 -12.71 20.98
C VAL A 247 11.36 -12.76 21.08
N GLU A 248 10.77 -11.84 21.86
CA GLU A 248 9.32 -11.68 21.97
C GLU A 248 8.72 -11.28 20.62
N TYR A 249 7.58 -11.87 20.24
CA TYR A 249 6.97 -11.60 18.95
C TYR A 249 5.44 -11.62 18.98
N PHE A 250 4.85 -10.94 17.99
CA PHE A 250 3.46 -11.06 17.62
C PHE A 250 3.33 -11.44 16.15
N LEU A 251 2.66 -12.57 15.88
CA LEU A 251 2.30 -13.00 14.54
C LEU A 251 0.94 -12.44 14.16
N PHE A 252 0.91 -11.60 13.13
CA PHE A 252 -0.33 -11.16 12.51
C PHE A 252 -0.83 -12.21 11.53
N GLU A 253 -2.08 -12.63 11.71
CA GLU A 253 -2.76 -13.59 10.85
C GLU A 253 -3.36 -12.87 9.64
N TYR A 254 -2.87 -13.22 8.45
CA TYR A 254 -3.39 -12.67 7.20
C TYR A 254 -4.89 -12.99 7.08
N PRO A 255 -5.75 -12.01 6.77
CA PRO A 255 -7.19 -12.26 6.72
C PRO A 255 -7.54 -13.20 5.56
N HIS A 256 -8.40 -14.17 5.84
CA HIS A 256 -8.81 -15.22 4.88
C HIS A 256 -10.22 -15.01 4.32
N GLU A 257 -10.93 -13.99 4.78
CA GLU A 257 -12.28 -13.70 4.33
C GLU A 257 -12.30 -13.20 2.89
N GLU A 258 -13.29 -13.66 2.12
CA GLU A 258 -13.53 -13.12 0.79
C GLU A 258 -13.93 -11.65 0.86
N LEU A 259 -13.35 -10.85 -0.04
CA LEU A 259 -13.74 -9.45 -0.17
C LEU A 259 -15.14 -9.39 -0.78
N SER A 260 -16.12 -8.95 0.02
CA SER A 260 -17.51 -8.83 -0.39
C SER A 260 -17.98 -7.39 -0.26
N GLU A 261 -18.71 -7.05 0.80
CA GLU A 261 -19.14 -5.68 1.09
C GLU A 261 -18.37 -5.14 2.30
N HIS A 262 -17.81 -3.94 2.17
CA HIS A 262 -17.06 -3.26 3.23
C HIS A 262 -17.49 -1.80 3.37
N TYR A 263 -17.16 -1.19 4.52
CA TYR A 263 -17.40 0.23 4.77
C TYR A 263 -16.06 0.97 4.89
N ALA A 264 -16.01 2.18 4.33
CA ALA A 264 -14.81 2.97 4.31
C ALA A 264 -15.11 4.46 4.56
N THR A 265 -14.25 5.12 5.32
CA THR A 265 -14.16 6.58 5.36
C THR A 265 -13.70 7.12 3.99
N GLY A 266 -13.91 8.42 3.73
CA GLY A 266 -13.36 9.06 2.53
C GLY A 266 -11.84 8.92 2.42
N TYR A 267 -11.12 8.97 3.55
CA TYR A 267 -9.67 8.75 3.58
C TYR A 267 -9.28 7.34 3.12
N GLN A 268 -9.98 6.31 3.63
CA GLN A 268 -9.74 4.92 3.29
C GLN A 268 -10.05 4.66 1.81
N LEU A 269 -11.21 5.11 1.29
CA LEU A 269 -11.55 4.95 -0.13
C LEU A 269 -10.53 5.65 -1.05
N ARG A 270 -10.15 6.90 -0.75
CA ARG A 270 -9.12 7.63 -1.50
C ARG A 270 -7.78 6.89 -1.47
N THR A 271 -7.44 6.28 -0.34
CA THR A 271 -6.20 5.49 -0.21
C THR A 271 -6.29 4.19 -0.99
N LEU A 272 -7.42 3.49 -0.97
CA LEU A 272 -7.65 2.30 -1.77
C LEU A 272 -7.49 2.60 -3.26
N ILE A 273 -8.16 3.63 -3.76
CA ILE A 273 -8.08 4.02 -5.18
C ILE A 273 -6.65 4.40 -5.58
N PHE A 274 -5.93 5.14 -4.74
CA PHE A 274 -4.51 5.44 -4.97
C PHE A 274 -3.67 4.16 -5.01
N ASN A 275 -3.84 3.25 -4.05
CA ASN A 275 -3.06 2.01 -3.96
C ASN A 275 -3.35 1.11 -5.17
N LEU A 276 -4.61 0.99 -5.58
CA LEU A 276 -5.00 0.28 -6.81
C LEU A 276 -4.31 0.88 -8.04
N ALA A 277 -4.35 2.21 -8.21
CA ALA A 277 -3.67 2.89 -9.31
C ALA A 277 -2.16 2.67 -9.29
N ALA A 278 -1.54 2.68 -8.11
CA ALA A 278 -0.11 2.43 -7.94
C ALA A 278 0.26 0.98 -8.25
N VAL A 279 -0.49 0.01 -7.74
CA VAL A 279 -0.21 -1.43 -7.89
C VAL A 279 -0.50 -1.90 -9.30
N PHE A 280 -1.63 -1.50 -9.89
CA PHE A 280 -2.01 -1.84 -11.27
C PHE A 280 -1.30 -0.96 -12.31
N GLY A 281 -0.72 0.16 -11.89
CA GLY A 281 -0.10 1.18 -12.75
C GLY A 281 -1.13 2.13 -13.34
N VAL A 282 -2.28 1.61 -13.78
CA VAL A 282 -3.43 2.37 -14.25
C VAL A 282 -4.73 1.64 -13.88
N ILE A 283 -5.71 2.42 -13.42
CA ILE A 283 -7.09 1.97 -13.23
C ILE A 283 -8.03 2.93 -13.96
N GLU A 284 -9.27 2.52 -14.17
CA GLU A 284 -10.33 3.38 -14.67
C GLU A 284 -11.35 3.62 -13.56
N ILE A 285 -11.72 4.90 -13.36
CA ILE A 285 -12.80 5.30 -12.46
C ILE A 285 -13.90 5.93 -13.31
N ASN A 286 -15.00 5.21 -13.47
CA ASN A 286 -16.06 5.50 -14.42
C ASN A 286 -15.48 5.76 -15.83
N ASN A 287 -15.31 7.02 -16.24
CA ASN A 287 -14.78 7.41 -17.56
C ASN A 287 -13.45 8.20 -17.47
N VAL A 288 -12.71 8.04 -16.37
CA VAL A 288 -11.42 8.71 -16.13
C VAL A 288 -10.35 7.67 -15.88
N LEU A 289 -9.30 7.67 -16.70
CA LEU A 289 -8.13 6.84 -16.46
C LEU A 289 -7.25 7.51 -15.40
N LEU A 290 -6.87 6.73 -14.39
CA LEU A 290 -6.04 7.15 -13.28
C LEU A 290 -4.73 6.36 -13.31
N PHE A 291 -3.64 7.04 -13.65
CA PHE A 291 -2.31 6.47 -13.67
C PHE A 291 -1.60 6.72 -12.33
N GLY A 292 -1.24 5.63 -11.64
CA GLY A 292 -0.35 5.68 -10.47
C GLY A 292 1.13 5.76 -10.84
N GLU A 293 1.47 5.35 -12.06
CA GLU A 293 2.81 5.46 -12.62
C GLU A 293 2.71 5.94 -14.07
N PHE A 294 3.50 6.92 -14.46
CA PHE A 294 3.40 7.53 -15.80
C PHE A 294 4.66 8.28 -16.20
N ARG A 295 4.79 8.58 -17.50
CA ARG A 295 5.95 9.30 -18.02
C ARG A 295 5.95 10.73 -17.49
N GLY A 296 7.07 11.14 -16.90
CA GLY A 296 7.23 12.47 -16.32
C GLY A 296 6.90 12.57 -14.83
N LYS A 297 6.39 11.50 -14.20
CA LYS A 297 6.17 11.47 -12.74
C LYS A 297 7.45 11.77 -11.98
N THR A 298 7.37 12.68 -11.03
CA THR A 298 8.49 13.11 -10.15
C THR A 298 8.14 12.90 -8.68
N GLY A 299 6.88 13.10 -8.28
CA GLY A 299 6.41 12.97 -6.90
C GLY A 299 5.83 11.59 -6.57
N LEU A 300 6.04 11.11 -5.34
CA LEU A 300 5.51 9.82 -4.88
C LEU A 300 3.98 9.82 -4.76
N ASN A 301 3.38 10.98 -4.50
CA ASN A 301 1.93 11.15 -4.31
C ASN A 301 1.19 11.57 -5.59
N GLU A 302 1.90 11.82 -6.69
CA GLU A 302 1.29 12.27 -7.92
C GLU A 302 0.42 11.21 -8.59
N LEU A 303 -0.62 11.65 -9.26
CA LEU A 303 -1.47 10.84 -10.11
C LEU A 303 -1.69 11.59 -11.42
N LYS A 304 -1.71 10.87 -12.54
CA LYS A 304 -2.14 11.44 -13.83
C LYS A 304 -3.57 11.02 -14.13
N LEU A 305 -4.45 12.00 -14.29
CA LEU A 305 -5.83 11.85 -14.73
C LEU A 305 -5.93 12.06 -16.23
N VAL A 306 -6.59 11.15 -16.95
CA VAL A 306 -6.95 11.32 -18.36
C VAL A 306 -8.46 11.21 -18.52
N PHE A 307 -9.09 12.33 -18.89
CA PHE A 307 -10.53 12.48 -18.96
C PHE A 307 -11.08 12.20 -20.36
N LYS A 308 -12.20 11.47 -20.46
CA LYS A 308 -12.88 11.16 -21.73
C LYS A 308 -13.80 12.28 -22.29
N LYS A 309 -14.37 13.19 -21.48
CA LYS A 309 -14.81 14.59 -21.82
C LYS A 309 -15.68 15.24 -20.71
N ASP A 310 -16.60 14.49 -20.11
CA ASP A 310 -17.80 15.07 -19.45
C ASP A 310 -17.61 15.65 -18.03
N ILE A 311 -16.47 15.39 -17.39
CA ILE A 311 -16.20 15.80 -16.00
C ILE A 311 -14.98 16.71 -15.87
N HIS A 312 -14.23 16.92 -16.96
CA HIS A 312 -12.95 17.63 -16.91
C HIS A 312 -13.11 19.10 -16.51
N GLN A 313 -14.07 19.83 -17.09
CA GLN A 313 -14.22 21.26 -16.85
C GLN A 313 -14.59 21.55 -15.38
N GLU A 314 -15.53 20.79 -14.83
CA GLU A 314 -15.94 20.91 -13.43
C GLU A 314 -14.81 20.49 -12.47
N PHE A 315 -14.13 19.37 -12.77
CA PHE A 315 -12.95 18.97 -12.00
C PHE A 315 -11.88 20.07 -12.00
N HIS A 316 -11.57 20.63 -13.17
CA HIS A 316 -10.59 21.70 -13.31
C HIS A 316 -10.96 22.93 -12.51
N PHE A 317 -12.23 23.33 -12.53
CA PHE A 317 -12.73 24.45 -11.75
C PHE A 317 -12.47 24.23 -10.25
N HIS A 318 -12.99 23.13 -9.66
CA HIS A 318 -12.81 22.85 -8.24
C HIS A 318 -11.35 22.64 -7.84
N TRP A 319 -10.56 21.95 -8.68
CA TRP A 319 -9.14 21.73 -8.45
C TRP A 319 -8.36 23.04 -8.42
N SER A 320 -8.60 23.93 -9.40
CA SER A 320 -7.95 25.25 -9.43
C SER A 320 -8.34 26.12 -8.24
N LEU A 321 -9.62 26.08 -7.83
CA LEU A 321 -10.12 26.80 -6.66
C LEU A 321 -9.45 26.29 -5.37
N CYS A 322 -9.42 24.96 -5.16
CA CYS A 322 -8.79 24.36 -3.99
C CYS A 322 -7.30 24.73 -3.89
N ARG A 323 -6.55 24.70 -5.00
CA ARG A 323 -5.13 25.12 -5.01
C ARG A 323 -4.96 26.59 -4.63
N ARG A 324 -5.76 27.48 -5.21
CA ARG A 324 -5.74 28.91 -4.86
C ARG A 324 -6.09 29.15 -3.40
N LEU A 325 -7.05 28.42 -2.83
CA LEU A 325 -7.40 28.52 -1.41
C LEU A 325 -6.25 28.06 -0.51
N MET A 326 -5.51 27.00 -0.89
CA MET A 326 -4.34 26.56 -0.14
C MET A 326 -3.19 27.57 -0.16
N GLU A 327 -3.02 28.32 -1.26
CA GLU A 327 -2.03 29.39 -1.38
C GLU A 327 -2.32 30.58 -0.45
N LEU A 328 -3.60 30.81 -0.11
CA LEU A 328 -3.99 31.88 0.83
C LEU A 328 -3.53 31.60 2.27
N LYS A 329 -3.00 30.40 2.58
CA LYS A 329 -2.49 30.01 3.90
C LYS A 329 -3.44 30.36 5.06
N ILE A 330 -4.75 30.27 4.81
CA ILE A 330 -5.76 30.54 5.84
C ILE A 330 -5.58 29.48 6.93
N GLU A 331 -5.21 29.92 8.13
CA GLU A 331 -5.09 29.04 9.29
C GLU A 331 -6.44 28.39 9.58
N ARG A 332 -6.40 27.11 9.96
CA ARG A 332 -7.58 26.28 10.16
C ARG A 332 -8.27 26.56 11.49
#